data_AF-A0A7S2FBR0-F1
#
_entry.id   AF-A0A7S2FBR0-F1
#
_cell.length_a   1.000
_cell.length_b   1.000
_cell.length_c   1.000
_cell.angle_alpha   90.00
_cell.angle_beta   90.00
_cell.angle_gamma   90.00
#
_symmetry.space_group_name_H-M   'P 1'
#
loop_
_entity.id
_entity.type
_entity.pdbx_description
1 polymer ?
#
loop_
_entity_poly.entity_id
_entity_poly.type
_entity_poly.pdbx_seq_one_letter_code
_entity_poly.pdbx_strand_id
1 'polypeptide(L)'
;MAALPKKSNIRATAGQAALFLDIEAERAKHKEETAKAKQLLEQAALKDLDSIPDLKAIRSLKPTQDELHPGSGETSGTASGSFTSSGVAVATDSKKMRQASVEEIRLARWRLCRSIGKKAYVQLQTSQGNLNVEVYANMVPQTAENFLGLCGKKYYDGLSFHRLIKGFMVQGGDPVGDGTGGEAYWG
;
A
#
# COMPACT_ATOMS: atom_id res chain seq x y z
N MET A 1 19.96 57.28 -13.40
CA MET A 1 20.22 56.74 -14.75
C MET A 1 18.96 56.04 -15.24
N ALA A 2 18.20 56.67 -16.14
CA ALA A 2 16.95 56.14 -16.68
C ALA A 2 17.24 55.21 -17.87
N ALA A 3 16.72 53.99 -17.84
CA ALA A 3 16.90 53.01 -18.91
C ALA A 3 16.11 53.42 -20.16
N LEU A 4 16.80 53.56 -21.30
CA LEU A 4 16.21 53.83 -22.62
C LEU A 4 15.35 52.63 -23.08
N PRO A 5 14.15 52.85 -23.64
CA PRO A 5 13.33 51.76 -24.13
C PRO A 5 13.93 51.13 -25.40
N LYS A 6 14.11 49.80 -25.40
CA LYS A 6 14.48 49.02 -26.60
C LYS A 6 13.38 49.16 -27.65
N LYS A 7 13.66 49.87 -28.74
CA LYS A 7 12.78 49.90 -29.92
C LYS A 7 12.82 48.54 -30.62
N SER A 8 11.71 47.80 -30.58
CA SER A 8 11.52 46.61 -31.40
C SER A 8 11.01 47.02 -32.79
N ASN A 9 11.68 46.53 -33.85
CA ASN A 9 11.41 46.89 -35.25
C ASN A 9 10.31 46.03 -35.91
N ILE A 10 9.67 45.13 -35.17
CA ILE A 10 8.67 44.19 -35.67
C ILE A 10 7.37 44.44 -34.91
N ARG A 11 6.30 44.80 -35.65
CA ARG A 11 4.95 44.95 -35.09
C ARG A 11 4.23 43.61 -35.23
N ALA A 12 4.04 42.89 -34.13
CA ALA A 12 3.10 41.78 -34.10
C ALA A 12 1.70 42.34 -34.42
N THR A 13 1.07 41.83 -35.47
CA THR A 13 -0.29 42.23 -35.84
C THR A 13 -1.27 41.62 -34.85
N ALA A 14 -2.40 42.28 -34.58
CA ALA A 14 -3.40 41.82 -33.62
C ALA A 14 -3.84 40.36 -33.87
N GLY A 15 -3.81 39.89 -35.13
CA GLY A 15 -4.13 38.51 -35.49
C GLY A 15 -3.12 37.46 -35.03
N GLN A 16 -1.82 37.78 -34.93
CA GLN A 16 -0.83 36.84 -34.39
C GLN A 16 -1.03 36.63 -32.88
N ALA A 17 -1.37 37.70 -32.14
CA ALA A 17 -1.64 37.60 -30.70
C ALA A 17 -2.88 36.75 -30.40
N ALA A 18 -3.94 36.87 -31.22
CA ALA A 18 -5.15 36.05 -31.08
C ALA A 18 -4.87 34.56 -31.30
N LEU A 19 -4.09 34.20 -32.34
CA LEU A 19 -3.71 32.80 -32.60
C LEU A 19 -2.91 32.18 -31.44
N PHE A 20 -2.01 32.93 -30.80
CA PHE A 20 -1.28 32.41 -29.65
C PHE A 20 -2.18 32.20 -28.43
N LEU A 21 -3.13 33.10 -28.17
CA LEU A 21 -4.11 32.94 -27.10
C LEU A 21 -5.01 31.71 -27.32
N ASP A 22 -5.44 31.47 -28.56
CA ASP A 22 -6.25 30.30 -28.91
C ASP A 22 -5.45 29.00 -28.72
N ILE A 23 -4.18 28.97 -29.14
CA ILE A 23 -3.28 27.82 -28.94
C ILE A 23 -3.01 27.57 -27.45
N GLU A 24 -2.84 28.62 -26.65
CA GLU A 24 -2.64 28.51 -25.20
C GLU A 24 -3.91 28.01 -24.50
N ALA A 25 -5.09 28.47 -24.94
CA ALA A 25 -6.38 28.01 -24.44
C ALA A 25 -6.63 26.52 -24.75
N GLU A 26 -6.30 26.04 -25.95
CA GLU A 26 -6.40 24.62 -26.29
C GLU A 26 -5.43 23.76 -25.48
N ARG A 27 -4.19 24.22 -25.29
CA ARG A 27 -3.21 23.54 -24.44
C ARG A 27 -3.66 23.48 -22.99
N ALA A 28 -4.29 24.53 -22.48
CA ALA A 28 -4.85 24.56 -21.13
C ALA A 28 -5.99 23.54 -20.97
N LYS A 29 -6.92 23.46 -21.95
CA LYS A 29 -7.99 22.46 -21.97
C LYS A 29 -7.44 21.03 -21.98
N HIS A 30 -6.49 20.73 -22.86
CA HIS A 30 -5.85 19.42 -22.94
C HIS A 30 -5.07 19.06 -21.66
N LYS A 31 -4.41 20.04 -21.04
CA LYS A 31 -3.74 19.85 -19.75
C LYS A 31 -4.73 19.55 -18.62
N GLU A 32 -5.91 20.16 -18.65
CA GLU A 32 -6.97 19.92 -17.67
C GLU A 32 -7.62 18.55 -17.87
N GLU A 33 -7.90 18.14 -19.12
CA GLU A 33 -8.42 16.81 -19.44
C GLU A 33 -7.45 15.69 -19.05
N THR A 34 -6.16 15.87 -19.36
CA THR A 34 -5.12 14.91 -18.96
C THR A 34 -4.94 14.86 -17.44
N ALA A 35 -5.11 15.97 -16.73
CA ALA A 35 -5.09 15.99 -15.26
C ALA A 35 -6.31 15.26 -14.66
N LYS A 36 -7.51 15.48 -15.21
CA LYS A 36 -8.75 14.78 -14.81
C LYS A 36 -8.64 13.27 -15.06
N ALA A 37 -8.10 12.86 -16.21
CA ALA A 37 -7.87 11.46 -16.52
C ALA A 37 -6.89 10.80 -15.53
N LYS A 38 -5.79 11.48 -15.19
CA LYS A 38 -4.83 11.00 -14.18
C LYS A 38 -5.47 10.85 -12.80
N GLN A 39 -6.27 11.83 -12.37
CA GLN A 39 -6.98 11.78 -11.09
C GLN A 39 -8.01 10.63 -11.03
N LEU A 40 -8.78 10.40 -12.10
CA LEU A 40 -9.72 9.27 -12.17
C LEU A 40 -8.99 7.92 -12.10
N LEU A 41 -7.84 7.80 -12.76
CA LEU A 41 -7.02 6.59 -12.76
C LEU A 41 -6.42 6.32 -11.36
N GLU A 42 -5.98 7.37 -10.67
CA GLU A 42 -5.50 7.31 -9.28
C GLU A 42 -6.62 6.92 -8.29
N GLN A 43 -7.81 7.51 -8.45
CA GLN A 43 -8.99 7.17 -7.65
C GLN A 43 -9.48 5.74 -7.90
N ALA A 44 -9.33 5.22 -9.12
CA ALA A 44 -9.62 3.81 -9.43
C ALA A 44 -8.61 2.87 -8.74
N ALA A 45 -7.31 3.20 -8.77
CA ALA A 45 -6.26 2.39 -8.13
C ALA A 45 -6.44 2.25 -6.61
N LEU A 46 -6.90 3.30 -5.91
CA LEU A 46 -7.18 3.23 -4.47
C LEU A 46 -8.40 2.34 -4.14
N LYS A 47 -9.42 2.33 -5.00
CA LYS A 47 -10.60 1.47 -4.83
C LYS A 47 -10.28 0.00 -5.11
N ASP A 48 -9.29 -0.28 -5.96
CA ASP A 48 -8.84 -1.63 -6.28
C ASP A 48 -8.12 -2.32 -5.11
N LEU A 49 -7.45 -1.58 -4.21
CA LEU A 49 -6.81 -2.18 -3.03
C LEU A 49 -7.81 -2.65 -1.96
N ASP A 50 -8.87 -1.86 -1.75
CA ASP A 50 -9.93 -2.17 -0.78
C ASP A 50 -10.96 -3.16 -1.32
N SER A 51 -10.99 -3.37 -2.65
CA SER A 51 -11.85 -4.34 -3.32
C SER A 51 -11.31 -5.77 -3.25
N ILE A 52 -10.02 -5.98 -2.93
CA ILE A 52 -9.46 -7.32 -2.69
C ILE A 52 -9.98 -7.82 -1.34
N PRO A 53 -10.99 -8.72 -1.32
CA PRO A 53 -11.71 -9.08 -0.10
C PRO A 53 -10.78 -9.74 0.92
N ASP A 54 -9.77 -10.47 0.44
CA ASP A 54 -8.83 -11.21 1.27
C ASP A 54 -7.82 -10.30 1.98
N LEU A 55 -7.37 -9.22 1.32
CA LEU A 55 -6.46 -8.24 1.92
C LEU A 55 -7.16 -7.44 3.01
N LYS A 56 -8.41 -7.05 2.75
CA LYS A 56 -9.27 -6.40 3.73
C LYS A 56 -9.56 -7.30 4.92
N ALA A 57 -9.86 -8.58 4.66
CA ALA A 57 -10.04 -9.58 5.72
C ALA A 57 -8.78 -9.68 6.59
N ILE A 58 -7.59 -9.87 5.99
CA ILE A 58 -6.31 -9.96 6.72
C ILE A 58 -6.02 -8.68 7.52
N ARG A 59 -6.16 -7.49 6.91
CA ARG A 59 -5.91 -6.20 7.59
C ARG A 59 -6.90 -5.90 8.71
N SER A 60 -8.14 -6.40 8.61
CA SER A 60 -9.16 -6.21 9.65
C SER A 60 -8.94 -7.07 10.89
N LEU A 61 -8.07 -8.08 10.81
CA LEU A 61 -7.70 -8.92 11.94
C LEU A 61 -6.92 -8.09 12.95
N LYS A 62 -7.61 -7.73 14.04
CA LYS A 62 -6.97 -7.10 15.19
C LYS A 62 -6.46 -8.21 16.10
N PRO A 63 -5.19 -8.16 16.53
CA PRO A 63 -4.67 -9.13 17.47
C PRO A 63 -5.40 -9.00 18.81
N THR A 64 -5.73 -10.14 19.41
CA THR A 64 -6.34 -10.20 20.75
C THR A 64 -5.31 -9.78 21.80
N GLN A 65 -5.77 -9.25 22.94
CA GLN A 65 -4.88 -8.78 24.01
C GLN A 65 -3.90 -9.87 24.49
N ASP A 66 -4.31 -11.14 24.44
CA ASP A 66 -3.49 -12.29 24.82
C ASP A 66 -2.38 -12.65 23.80
N GLU A 67 -2.49 -12.17 22.55
CA GLU A 67 -1.50 -12.47 21.50
C GLU A 67 -0.30 -11.51 21.52
N LEU A 68 -0.42 -10.39 22.23
CA LEU A 68 0.67 -9.46 22.47
C LEU A 68 1.42 -9.88 23.74
N HIS A 69 2.75 -9.86 23.69
CA HIS A 69 3.52 -10.15 24.88
C HIS A 69 3.22 -9.07 25.93
N PRO A 70 2.72 -9.44 27.12
CA PRO A 70 2.59 -8.49 28.21
C PRO A 70 4.02 -8.01 28.51
N GLY A 71 4.27 -6.71 28.30
CA GLY A 71 5.57 -6.12 28.57
C GLY A 71 5.98 -6.45 29.99
N SER A 72 6.99 -7.30 30.14
CA SER A 72 7.54 -7.63 31.44
C SER A 72 8.05 -6.35 32.11
N GLY A 73 7.48 -5.98 33.25
CA GLY A 73 8.14 -5.08 34.20
C GLY A 73 7.35 -3.90 34.73
N GLU A 74 6.15 -3.59 34.22
CA GLU A 74 5.32 -2.56 34.85
C GLU A 74 4.31 -3.26 35.76
N THR A 75 4.63 -3.33 37.05
CA THR A 75 3.63 -3.53 38.09
C THR A 75 2.56 -2.47 37.88
N SER A 76 1.35 -2.87 37.46
CA SER A 76 0.19 -2.00 37.57
C SER A 76 0.17 -1.59 39.03
N GLY A 77 0.39 -0.30 39.33
CA GLY A 77 0.59 0.22 40.70
C GLY A 77 -0.61 0.07 41.63
N THR A 78 -1.45 -0.95 41.44
CA THR A 78 -2.50 -1.40 42.32
C THR A 78 -1.88 -2.01 43.57
N ALA A 79 -1.73 -1.20 44.61
CA ALA A 79 -1.56 -1.68 45.97
C ALA A 79 -2.88 -2.32 46.46
N SER A 80 -2.76 -3.40 47.24
CA SER A 80 -3.90 -4.03 47.92
C SER A 80 -4.56 -3.01 48.86
N GLY A 81 -5.88 -2.88 48.77
CA GLY A 81 -6.67 -1.92 49.53
C GLY A 81 -7.04 -2.35 50.95
N SER A 82 -6.56 -3.47 51.50
CA SER A 82 -6.89 -3.85 52.88
C SER A 82 -5.93 -4.85 53.55
N PHE A 83 -5.44 -4.46 54.73
CA PHE A 83 -5.02 -5.38 55.80
C PHE A 83 -6.06 -5.39 56.95
N THR A 84 -7.08 -4.53 56.89
CA THR A 84 -8.14 -4.42 57.89
C THR A 84 -9.52 -4.41 57.21
N SER A 85 -10.52 -4.92 57.92
CA SER A 85 -11.78 -5.51 57.44
C SER A 85 -12.79 -4.61 56.70
N SER A 86 -12.40 -3.44 56.18
CA SER A 86 -13.30 -2.54 55.47
C SER A 86 -12.93 -2.51 53.99
N GLY A 87 -13.65 -3.31 53.20
CA GLY A 87 -13.36 -3.58 51.79
C GLY A 87 -13.42 -2.35 50.89
N VAL A 88 -12.28 -2.02 50.29
CA VAL A 88 -12.23 -1.23 49.05
C VAL A 88 -12.21 -2.22 47.88
N ALA A 89 -13.13 -2.05 46.92
CA ALA A 89 -13.12 -2.83 45.70
C ALA A 89 -11.87 -2.47 44.87
N VAL A 90 -11.03 -3.47 44.60
CA VAL A 90 -9.87 -3.29 43.72
C VAL A 90 -10.38 -3.10 42.30
N ALA A 91 -10.37 -1.87 41.80
CA ALA A 91 -10.54 -1.60 40.38
C ALA A 91 -9.19 -1.81 39.68
N THR A 92 -9.01 -2.98 39.08
CA THR A 92 -7.91 -3.21 38.14
C THR A 92 -8.22 -2.48 36.85
N ASP A 93 -7.74 -1.25 36.71
CA ASP A 93 -7.66 -0.61 35.40
C ASP A 93 -6.45 -1.22 34.67
N SER A 94 -6.57 -2.49 34.25
CA SER A 94 -5.51 -3.28 33.62
C SER A 94 -5.25 -2.88 32.16
N LYS A 95 -5.30 -1.57 31.86
CA LYS A 95 -5.38 -1.07 30.49
C LYS A 95 -4.38 0.04 30.16
N LYS A 96 -3.22 0.02 30.80
CA LYS A 96 -2.00 0.56 30.17
C LYS A 96 -1.14 -0.61 29.69
N MET A 97 -1.66 -1.35 28.71
CA MET A 97 -0.80 -2.17 27.88
C MET A 97 0.15 -1.23 27.11
N ARG A 98 1.41 -1.63 26.99
CA ARG A 98 2.37 -1.00 26.07
C ARG A 98 1.72 -0.86 24.70
N GLN A 99 1.93 0.27 24.02
CA GLN A 99 1.58 0.36 22.60
C GLN A 99 2.38 -0.72 21.85
N ALA A 100 1.65 -1.63 21.22
CA ALA A 100 2.22 -2.74 20.47
C ALA A 100 3.17 -2.24 19.38
N SER A 101 4.29 -2.91 19.17
CA SER A 101 5.13 -2.61 18.02
C SER A 101 4.43 -3.05 16.72
N VAL A 102 4.76 -2.41 15.60
CA VAL A 102 4.19 -2.75 14.28
C VAL A 102 4.47 -4.21 13.91
N GLU A 103 5.65 -4.72 14.29
CA GLU A 103 6.04 -6.11 14.06
C GLU A 103 5.26 -7.10 14.92
N GLU A 104 4.99 -6.78 16.18
CA GLU A 104 4.15 -7.62 17.05
C GLU A 104 2.73 -7.77 16.48
N ILE A 105 2.14 -6.65 16.03
CA ILE A 105 0.83 -6.64 15.39
C ILE A 105 0.84 -7.51 14.12
N ARG A 106 1.90 -7.38 13.32
CA ARG A 106 2.04 -8.13 12.06
C ARG A 106 2.18 -9.64 12.32
N LEU A 107 3.00 -10.03 13.29
CA LEU A 107 3.22 -11.42 13.67
C LEU A 107 1.92 -12.07 14.17
N ALA A 108 1.19 -11.38 15.03
CA ALA A 108 -0.09 -11.85 15.56
C ALA A 108 -1.12 -12.02 14.43
N ARG A 109 -1.21 -11.05 13.50
CA ARG A 109 -2.05 -11.18 12.30
C ARG A 109 -1.68 -12.39 11.44
N TRP A 110 -0.40 -12.67 11.25
CA TRP A 110 0.04 -13.86 10.50
C TRP A 110 -0.35 -15.16 11.18
N ARG A 111 -0.29 -15.23 12.52
CA ARG A 111 -0.77 -16.39 13.27
C ARG A 111 -2.27 -16.62 13.06
N LEU A 112 -3.06 -15.55 13.12
CA LEU A 112 -4.50 -15.65 12.89
C LEU A 112 -4.84 -16.02 11.42
N CYS A 113 -4.04 -15.56 10.47
CA CYS A 113 -4.18 -15.95 9.06
C CYS A 113 -4.00 -17.48 8.88
N ARG A 114 -3.08 -18.10 9.63
CA ARG A 114 -2.90 -19.56 9.62
C ARG A 114 -4.12 -20.31 10.16
N SER A 115 -4.80 -19.78 11.18
CA SER A 115 -5.96 -20.45 11.81
C SER A 115 -7.24 -20.34 10.98
N ILE A 116 -7.41 -19.25 10.22
CA ILE A 116 -8.61 -19.03 9.40
C ILE A 116 -8.63 -19.92 8.14
N GLY A 117 -7.46 -20.33 7.62
CA GLY A 117 -7.39 -21.33 6.55
C GLY A 117 -7.97 -20.90 5.19
N LYS A 118 -8.13 -19.59 4.94
CA LYS A 118 -8.67 -19.08 3.68
C LYS A 118 -7.65 -19.18 2.53
N LYS A 119 -8.15 -19.53 1.35
CA LYS A 119 -7.40 -19.56 0.09
C LYS A 119 -7.61 -18.24 -0.65
N ALA A 120 -6.54 -17.69 -1.19
CA ALA A 120 -6.61 -16.49 -2.03
C ALA A 120 -6.34 -16.87 -3.50
N TYR A 121 -6.97 -16.16 -4.42
CA TYR A 121 -6.80 -16.38 -5.86
C TYR A 121 -6.39 -15.07 -6.53
N VAL A 122 -5.42 -15.16 -7.45
CA VAL A 122 -4.94 -14.02 -8.24
C VAL A 122 -4.91 -14.42 -9.71
N GLN A 123 -5.42 -13.56 -10.59
CA GLN A 123 -5.29 -13.72 -12.03
C GLN A 123 -4.21 -12.78 -12.55
N LEU A 124 -3.18 -13.35 -13.16
CA LEU A 124 -2.13 -12.61 -13.86
C LEU A 124 -2.48 -12.54 -15.34
N GLN A 125 -2.71 -11.33 -15.84
CA GLN A 125 -2.93 -11.08 -17.26
C GLN A 125 -1.58 -10.84 -17.93
N THR A 126 -1.16 -11.76 -18.78
CA THR A 126 0.13 -11.67 -19.49
C THR A 126 -0.09 -11.59 -21.00
N SER A 127 0.95 -11.22 -21.75
CA SER A 127 0.92 -11.19 -23.22
C SER A 127 0.66 -12.56 -23.86
N GLN A 128 0.93 -13.65 -23.14
CA GLN A 128 0.73 -15.03 -23.60
C GLN A 128 -0.57 -15.66 -23.07
N GLY A 129 -1.38 -14.90 -22.34
CA GLY A 129 -2.67 -15.34 -21.79
C GLY A 129 -2.80 -15.11 -20.29
N ASN A 130 -3.91 -15.60 -19.75
CA ASN A 130 -4.28 -15.43 -18.33
C ASN A 130 -3.80 -16.62 -17.50
N LEU A 131 -3.08 -16.35 -16.42
CA LEU A 131 -2.65 -17.36 -15.45
C LEU A 131 -3.41 -17.17 -14.14
N ASN A 132 -4.16 -18.18 -13.72
CA ASN A 132 -4.82 -18.18 -12.42
C ASN A 132 -3.92 -18.86 -11.38
N VAL A 133 -3.59 -18.15 -10.31
CA VAL A 133 -2.69 -18.57 -9.25
C VAL A 133 -3.47 -18.68 -7.94
N GLU A 134 -3.41 -19.85 -7.31
CA GLU A 134 -3.91 -20.07 -5.95
C GLU A 134 -2.78 -19.82 -4.94
N VAL A 135 -3.04 -18.98 -3.93
CA VAL A 135 -2.08 -18.59 -2.91
C VAL A 135 -2.48 -19.20 -1.57
N TYR A 136 -1.57 -20.03 -1.04
CA TYR A 136 -1.73 -20.72 0.25
C TYR A 136 -1.35 -19.82 1.44
N ALA A 137 -2.22 -18.87 1.75
CA ALA A 137 -2.01 -17.93 2.86
C ALA A 137 -1.96 -18.61 4.24
N ASN A 138 -2.55 -19.80 4.37
CA ASN A 138 -2.51 -20.61 5.58
C ASN A 138 -1.10 -21.16 5.89
N MET A 139 -0.32 -21.53 4.87
CA MET A 139 1.03 -22.09 5.06
C MET A 139 2.08 -20.98 5.15
N VAL A 140 2.00 -20.00 4.26
CA VAL A 140 2.97 -18.91 4.11
C VAL A 140 2.28 -17.54 4.20
N PRO A 141 1.82 -17.14 5.40
CA PRO A 141 1.04 -15.90 5.57
C PRO A 141 1.85 -14.64 5.27
N GLN A 142 3.14 -14.62 5.62
CA GLN A 142 4.04 -13.50 5.34
C GLN A 142 4.20 -13.31 3.83
N THR A 143 4.61 -14.35 3.09
CA THR A 143 4.80 -14.28 1.64
C THR A 143 3.50 -13.99 0.90
N ALA A 144 2.39 -14.57 1.34
CA ALA A 144 1.07 -14.32 0.76
C ALA A 144 0.67 -12.84 0.93
N GLU A 145 0.88 -12.25 2.10
CA GLU A 145 0.60 -10.82 2.31
C GLU A 145 1.49 -9.94 1.44
N ASN A 146 2.79 -10.26 1.33
CA ASN A 146 3.70 -9.52 0.47
C ASN A 146 3.21 -9.53 -0.99
N PHE A 147 2.93 -10.72 -1.52
CA PHE A 147 2.50 -10.90 -2.89
C PHE A 147 1.16 -10.20 -3.17
N LEU A 148 0.13 -10.49 -2.36
CA LEU A 148 -1.19 -9.88 -2.54
C LEU A 148 -1.15 -8.36 -2.33
N GLY A 149 -0.31 -7.86 -1.43
CA GLY A 149 -0.12 -6.44 -1.19
C GLY A 149 0.54 -5.73 -2.37
N LEU A 150 1.55 -6.34 -2.99
CA LEU A 150 2.20 -5.84 -4.20
C LEU A 150 1.26 -5.88 -5.41
N CYS A 151 0.45 -6.95 -5.54
CA CYS A 151 -0.60 -7.03 -6.55
C CYS A 151 -1.62 -5.89 -6.40
N GLY A 152 -2.09 -5.61 -5.18
CA GLY A 152 -3.01 -4.49 -4.93
C GLY A 152 -2.41 -3.13 -5.30
N LYS A 153 -1.10 -2.94 -5.05
CA LYS A 153 -0.36 -1.74 -5.45
C LYS A 153 -0.05 -1.67 -6.96
N LYS A 154 -0.47 -2.65 -7.77
CA LYS A 154 -0.14 -2.75 -9.20
C LYS A 154 1.37 -2.74 -9.47
N TYR A 155 2.16 -3.27 -8.53
CA TYR A 155 3.62 -3.29 -8.62
C TYR A 155 4.13 -4.15 -9.78
N TYR A 156 3.41 -5.23 -10.10
CA TYR A 156 3.80 -6.17 -11.14
C TYR A 156 3.33 -5.76 -12.55
N ASP A 157 2.62 -4.64 -12.69
CA ASP A 157 2.06 -4.21 -13.97
C ASP A 157 3.18 -3.74 -14.92
N GLY A 158 3.20 -4.30 -16.13
CA GLY A 158 4.20 -3.98 -17.15
C GLY A 158 5.56 -4.61 -16.93
N LEU A 159 5.73 -5.47 -15.91
CA LEU A 159 6.99 -6.18 -15.68
C LEU A 159 7.17 -7.34 -16.64
N SER A 160 8.43 -7.60 -17.00
CA SER A 160 8.82 -8.71 -17.86
C SER A 160 9.33 -9.91 -17.04
N PHE A 161 9.30 -11.09 -17.66
CA PHE A 161 9.98 -12.27 -17.12
C PHE A 161 11.42 -12.25 -17.62
N HIS A 162 12.36 -11.85 -16.76
CA HIS A 162 13.77 -11.66 -17.14
C HIS A 162 14.56 -12.97 -17.22
N ARG A 163 14.07 -14.06 -16.61
CA ARG A 163 14.77 -15.36 -16.64
C ARG A 163 13.81 -16.50 -16.96
N LEU A 164 14.13 -17.25 -18.01
CA LEU A 164 13.36 -18.39 -18.49
C LEU A 164 14.29 -19.57 -18.77
N ILE A 165 14.10 -20.67 -18.05
CA ILE A 165 14.82 -21.93 -18.24
C ILE A 165 13.81 -23.00 -18.61
N LYS A 166 13.88 -23.49 -19.85
CA LYS A 166 12.95 -24.49 -20.38
C LYS A 166 12.99 -25.77 -19.54
N GLY A 167 11.82 -26.18 -19.03
CA GLY A 167 11.67 -27.38 -18.21
C GLY A 167 12.03 -27.22 -16.73
N PHE A 168 12.34 -26.00 -16.26
CA PHE A 168 12.68 -25.76 -14.87
C PHE A 168 11.84 -24.65 -14.24
N MET A 169 12.10 -23.38 -14.58
CA MET A 169 11.38 -22.24 -13.99
C MET A 169 11.36 -21.02 -14.91
N VAL A 170 10.36 -20.18 -14.65
CA VAL A 170 10.26 -18.80 -15.09
C VAL A 170 10.35 -17.91 -13.86
N GLN A 171 11.12 -16.83 -13.97
CA GLN A 171 11.28 -15.83 -12.92
C GLN A 171 10.92 -14.46 -13.48
N GLY A 172 10.22 -13.67 -12.68
CA GLY A 172 9.85 -12.29 -12.95
C GLY A 172 9.65 -11.54 -11.63
N GLY A 173 8.98 -10.40 -11.70
CA GLY A 173 8.70 -9.58 -10.52
C GLY A 173 9.81 -8.63 -10.11
N ASP A 174 10.78 -8.41 -11.00
CA ASP A 174 11.81 -7.37 -10.84
C ASP A 174 11.47 -6.15 -11.71
N PRO A 175 11.32 -4.94 -11.13
CA PRO A 175 11.11 -3.70 -11.87
C PRO A 175 12.26 -3.32 -12.81
N VAL A 176 13.49 -3.67 -12.44
CA VAL A 176 14.69 -3.33 -13.21
C VAL A 176 14.89 -4.35 -14.34
N GLY A 177 14.49 -5.61 -14.10
CA GLY A 177 14.58 -6.71 -15.07
C GLY A 177 16.00 -7.28 -15.21
N ASP A 178 16.93 -6.91 -14.33
CA ASP A 178 18.29 -7.45 -14.29
C ASP A 178 18.43 -8.65 -13.33
N GLY A 179 17.39 -8.91 -12.53
CA GLY A 179 17.30 -9.97 -11.54
C GLY A 179 17.85 -9.61 -10.16
N THR A 180 18.26 -8.35 -9.94
CA THR A 180 18.79 -7.86 -8.66
C THR A 180 17.82 -6.95 -7.92
N GLY A 181 16.81 -6.41 -8.62
CA GLY A 181 15.83 -5.52 -8.04
C GLY A 181 14.66 -6.25 -7.36
N GLY A 182 13.81 -5.44 -6.73
CA GLY A 182 12.63 -5.88 -5.99
C GLY A 182 12.59 -5.29 -4.59
N GLU A 183 11.44 -4.75 -4.20
CA GLU A 183 11.19 -4.27 -2.84
C GLU A 183 10.06 -5.07 -2.20
N ALA A 184 10.17 -5.28 -0.89
CA ALA A 184 9.09 -5.89 -0.14
C ALA A 184 7.96 -4.88 0.09
N TYR A 185 6.74 -5.37 0.24
CA TYR A 185 5.56 -4.55 0.51
C TYR A 185 5.72 -3.63 1.74
N TRP A 186 6.55 -4.04 2.70
CA TRP A 186 6.76 -3.36 3.99
C TRP A 186 7.89 -2.33 4.01
N GLY A 187 8.68 -2.22 2.93
CA GLY A 187 9.89 -1.39 2.88
C GLY A 187 11.13 -2.13 3.37
#